data_AF-A0A4Q3YPS1-F1
#
_entry.id   AF-A0A4Q3YPS1-F1
#
_cell.length_a   1.000
_cell.length_b   1.000
_cell.length_c   1.000
_cell.angle_alpha   90.00
_cell.angle_beta   90.00
_cell.angle_gamma   90.00
#
_symmetry.space_group_name_H-M   'P 1'
#
loop_
_entity.id
_entity.type
_entity.pdbx_description
1 polymer ?
#
loop_
_entity_poly.entity_id
_entity_poly.type
_entity_poly.pdbx_seq_one_letter_code
_entity_poly.pdbx_strand_id
1 'polypeptide(L)'
;MRTLRARSEERHHQLTHTKEEEYSAGPCPPDLETKSSMRLLLDVTRTIDHIYNSTPTGIDRVEHAFLDWLLGDEKPASIEPHFVITAANMHSALNADQMRDTLSTARRLTMSTEHRESQFEALLDFLRQPVAISDENFGAARFHGGTVRQKPTKTRIYATFAKALARGRANFKRLVREASNHQTVYFHTSHTQLEHGHMYRWLEAPNIRSMFFIHDVIPLDYPEFCSPPARKNHIGRMQTVADRADCIIVNSEYTRQRVLHYLTPDRWTAQNIFVSQLGVDLPQIASTEDVFTPDTPYFVCLGTMEGRKNLVHLLNVWRRIFETAGPDRTPSL
;
A
#
# COMPACT_ATOMS: atom_id res chain seq x y z
N MET A 1 -44.20 26.95 -19.13
CA MET A 1 -42.83 26.62 -18.64
C MET A 1 -42.70 26.45 -17.12
N ARG A 2 -43.78 26.53 -16.32
CA ARG A 2 -43.72 26.24 -14.86
C ARG A 2 -44.21 24.83 -14.46
N THR A 3 -44.83 24.10 -15.38
CA THR A 3 -45.39 22.75 -15.13
C THR A 3 -44.47 21.58 -15.52
N LEU A 4 -43.32 21.85 -16.16
CA LEU A 4 -42.32 20.83 -16.51
C LEU A 4 -41.18 20.70 -15.46
N ARG A 5 -40.98 21.71 -14.60
CA ARG A 5 -40.01 21.63 -13.49
C ARG A 5 -40.50 20.79 -12.30
N ALA A 6 -41.79 20.87 -11.97
CA ALA A 6 -42.36 20.10 -10.85
C ALA A 6 -42.30 18.57 -11.06
N ARG A 7 -42.48 18.08 -12.30
CA ARG A 7 -42.36 16.64 -12.61
C ARG A 7 -40.92 16.12 -12.69
N SER A 8 -39.94 17.01 -12.82
CA SER A 8 -38.51 16.68 -12.75
C SER A 8 -38.02 16.59 -11.32
N GLU A 9 -38.57 17.43 -10.42
CA GLU A 9 -38.24 17.42 -8.99
C GLU A 9 -38.90 16.24 -8.26
N GLU A 10 -40.13 15.84 -8.61
CA GLU A 10 -40.77 14.62 -8.07
C GLU A 10 -40.09 13.31 -8.53
N ARG A 11 -39.55 13.26 -9.76
CA ARG A 11 -38.75 12.10 -10.20
C ARG A 11 -37.38 12.03 -9.55
N HIS A 12 -36.77 13.17 -9.21
CA HIS A 12 -35.52 13.16 -8.45
C HIS A 12 -35.74 12.84 -6.97
N HIS A 13 -36.90 13.16 -6.40
CA HIS A 13 -37.21 12.80 -5.01
C HIS A 13 -37.64 11.33 -4.83
N GLN A 14 -38.13 10.66 -5.87
CA GLN A 14 -38.45 9.22 -5.84
C GLN A 14 -37.27 8.30 -6.24
N LEU A 15 -36.18 8.85 -6.79
CA LEU A 15 -34.96 8.09 -7.12
C LEU A 15 -33.88 8.15 -6.02
N THR A 16 -34.11 8.89 -4.94
CA THR A 16 -33.19 9.01 -3.79
C THR A 16 -33.62 8.18 -2.57
N HIS A 17 -34.61 7.30 -2.69
CA HIS A 17 -35.13 6.54 -1.55
C HIS A 17 -35.35 5.04 -1.82
N THR A 18 -34.43 4.42 -2.55
CA THR A 18 -34.39 2.96 -2.70
C THR A 18 -33.01 2.42 -2.36
N LYS A 19 -32.96 1.77 -1.19
CA LYS A 19 -31.96 0.80 -0.72
C LYS A 19 -30.57 1.34 -0.38
N GLU A 20 -30.50 2.05 0.74
CA GLU A 20 -29.45 1.75 1.73
C GLU A 20 -29.70 0.32 2.22
N GLU A 21 -29.14 -0.67 1.54
CA GLU A 21 -28.96 -1.99 2.14
C GLU A 21 -27.86 -1.82 3.18
N GLU A 22 -28.28 -1.59 4.42
CA GLU A 22 -27.48 -1.87 5.61
C GLU A 22 -26.77 -3.21 5.38
N TYR A 23 -25.44 -3.16 5.23
CA TYR A 23 -24.58 -4.31 5.47
C TYR A 23 -24.68 -4.61 6.97
N SER A 24 -25.81 -5.20 7.38
CA SER A 24 -25.91 -5.93 8.63
C SER A 24 -24.94 -7.08 8.49
N ALA A 25 -23.81 -7.01 9.20
CA ALA A 25 -23.00 -8.17 9.47
C ALA A 25 -23.95 -9.20 10.09
N GLY A 26 -24.39 -10.17 9.30
CA GLY A 26 -25.26 -11.25 9.78
C GLY A 26 -24.65 -11.86 11.04
N PRO A 27 -25.47 -12.32 12.01
CA PRO A 27 -24.95 -12.84 13.26
C PRO A 27 -23.91 -13.92 12.95
N CYS A 28 -22.70 -13.72 13.48
CA CYS A 28 -21.65 -14.72 13.48
C CYS A 28 -22.28 -16.06 13.93
N PRO A 29 -22.09 -17.16 13.20
CA PRO A 29 -22.70 -18.43 13.55
C PRO A 29 -22.40 -18.76 15.01
N PRO A 30 -23.42 -19.08 15.83
CA PRO A 30 -23.20 -19.45 17.21
C PRO A 30 -22.46 -20.79 17.25
N ASP A 31 -21.56 -20.90 18.21
CA ASP A 31 -20.76 -22.09 18.57
C ASP A 31 -19.40 -22.24 17.87
N LEU A 32 -18.48 -21.34 18.24
CA LEU A 32 -17.04 -21.64 18.34
C LEU A 32 -16.56 -21.44 19.79
N GLU A 33 -17.30 -21.98 20.76
CA GLU A 33 -16.79 -22.20 22.12
C GLU A 33 -15.90 -23.45 22.17
N THR A 34 -14.81 -23.38 21.42
CA THR A 34 -13.52 -23.91 21.87
C THR A 34 -12.54 -22.79 21.57
N LYS A 35 -11.70 -22.38 22.55
CA LYS A 35 -10.60 -21.42 22.37
C LYS A 35 -9.56 -21.99 21.40
N SER A 36 -9.92 -22.19 20.13
CA SER A 36 -9.00 -22.55 19.06
C SER A 36 -8.38 -21.25 18.59
N SER A 37 -7.12 -21.04 18.95
CA SER A 37 -6.35 -19.88 18.50
C SER A 37 -6.16 -19.98 16.98
N MET A 38 -6.51 -18.92 16.26
CA MET A 38 -6.25 -18.79 14.83
C MET A 38 -4.80 -18.37 14.61
N ARG A 39 -4.12 -19.00 13.65
CA ARG A 39 -2.81 -18.57 13.19
C ARG A 39 -2.96 -17.62 12.02
N LEU A 40 -2.42 -16.41 12.13
CA LEU A 40 -2.39 -15.44 11.03
C LEU A 40 -0.95 -15.26 10.54
N LEU A 41 -0.71 -15.62 9.29
CA LEU A 41 0.58 -15.58 8.61
C LEU A 41 0.58 -14.34 7.71
N LEU A 42 1.13 -13.22 8.19
CA LEU A 42 1.31 -12.01 7.39
C LEU A 42 2.57 -12.13 6.55
N ASP A 43 2.48 -11.97 5.23
CA ASP A 43 3.66 -11.81 4.39
C ASP A 43 4.30 -10.44 4.62
N VAL A 44 5.56 -10.43 5.03
CA VAL A 44 6.35 -9.22 5.30
C VAL A 44 7.56 -9.12 4.37
N THR A 45 7.58 -9.88 3.28
CA THR A 45 8.70 -9.92 2.33
C THR A 45 9.03 -8.51 1.82
N ARG A 46 7.99 -7.69 1.55
CA ARG A 46 8.19 -6.32 1.09
C ARG A 46 8.82 -5.43 2.16
N THR A 47 8.36 -5.49 3.41
CA THR A 47 8.94 -4.74 4.53
C THR A 47 10.43 -5.04 4.67
N ILE A 48 10.80 -6.32 4.54
CA ILE A 48 12.20 -6.75 4.57
C ILE A 48 12.97 -6.19 3.36
N ASP A 49 12.42 -6.34 2.16
CA ASP A 49 13.05 -5.86 0.92
C ASP A 49 13.14 -4.33 0.82
N HIS A 50 12.29 -3.60 1.55
CA HIS A 50 12.20 -2.14 1.48
C HIS A 50 12.76 -1.44 2.71
N ILE A 51 13.36 -2.16 3.66
CA ILE A 51 13.79 -1.57 4.94
C ILE A 51 14.84 -0.45 4.79
N TYR A 52 15.55 -0.41 3.66
CA TYR A 52 16.55 0.62 3.36
C TYR A 52 15.95 1.86 2.70
N ASN A 53 14.68 1.81 2.30
CA ASN A 53 14.01 2.95 1.69
C ASN A 53 13.80 4.02 2.76
N SER A 54 14.23 5.23 2.45
CA SER A 54 14.09 6.38 3.36
C SER A 54 12.63 6.77 3.59
N THR A 55 11.73 6.42 2.68
CA THR A 55 10.29 6.72 2.75
C THR A 55 9.46 5.51 2.33
N PRO A 56 8.49 5.06 3.14
CA PRO A 56 7.58 3.99 2.76
C PRO A 56 6.61 4.44 1.67
N THR A 57 6.44 3.60 0.65
CA THR A 57 5.39 3.70 -0.37
C THR A 57 4.01 3.44 0.22
N GLY A 58 2.94 3.71 -0.55
CA GLY A 58 1.57 3.40 -0.09
C GLY A 58 1.37 1.94 0.30
N ILE A 59 1.92 1.00 -0.48
CA ILE A 59 1.86 -0.44 -0.18
C ILE A 59 2.65 -0.77 1.09
N ASP A 60 3.82 -0.14 1.28
CA ASP A 60 4.62 -0.34 2.51
C ASP A 60 3.83 0.08 3.75
N ARG A 61 3.11 1.20 3.68
CA ARG A 61 2.27 1.68 4.80
C ARG A 61 1.14 0.72 5.15
N VAL A 62 0.51 0.11 4.15
CA VAL A 62 -0.54 -0.90 4.39
C VAL A 62 0.06 -2.13 5.09
N GLU A 63 1.17 -2.66 4.60
CA GLU A 63 1.84 -3.81 5.23
C GLU A 63 2.31 -3.48 6.66
N HIS A 64 2.87 -2.27 6.86
CA HIS A 64 3.28 -1.78 8.18
C HIS A 64 2.10 -1.63 9.15
N ALA A 65 0.95 -1.13 8.71
CA ALA A 65 -0.22 -0.98 9.57
C ALA A 65 -0.70 -2.35 10.11
N PHE A 66 -0.75 -3.38 9.25
CA PHE A 66 -1.09 -4.74 9.70
C PHE A 66 0.00 -5.35 10.59
N LEU A 67 1.27 -5.10 10.27
CA LEU A 67 2.41 -5.53 11.08
C LEU A 67 2.38 -4.92 12.48
N ASP A 68 2.17 -3.60 12.58
CA ASP A 68 2.10 -2.88 13.84
C ASP A 68 0.87 -3.31 14.66
N TRP A 69 -0.29 -3.49 14.03
CA TRP A 69 -1.48 -4.05 14.68
C TRP A 69 -1.23 -5.47 15.22
N LEU A 70 -0.56 -6.34 14.45
CA LEU A 70 -0.24 -7.72 14.89
C LEU A 70 0.84 -7.80 15.98
N LEU A 71 1.70 -6.80 16.07
CA LEU A 71 2.73 -6.72 17.10
C LEU A 71 2.28 -5.94 18.33
N GLY A 72 1.21 -5.15 18.21
CA GLY A 72 0.59 -4.38 19.28
C GLY A 72 -0.39 -5.17 20.13
N ASP A 73 -0.94 -4.49 21.14
CA ASP A 73 -1.84 -5.07 22.14
C ASP A 73 -3.31 -5.05 21.71
N GLU A 74 -3.64 -4.35 20.61
CA GLU A 74 -5.01 -4.21 20.11
C GLU A 74 -5.53 -5.46 19.38
N LYS A 75 -4.65 -6.37 18.94
CA LYS A 75 -5.09 -7.61 18.30
C LYS A 75 -5.81 -8.51 19.30
N PRO A 76 -6.86 -9.24 18.88
CA PRO A 76 -7.47 -10.28 19.72
C PRO A 76 -6.46 -11.32 20.22
N ALA A 77 -6.59 -11.73 21.49
CA ALA A 77 -5.72 -12.74 22.10
C ALA A 77 -5.83 -14.13 21.43
N SER A 78 -6.92 -14.39 20.71
CA SER A 78 -7.13 -15.61 19.92
C SER A 78 -6.28 -15.66 18.65
N ILE A 79 -5.66 -14.55 18.22
CA ILE A 79 -4.79 -14.50 17.04
C ILE A 79 -3.34 -14.72 17.45
N GLU A 80 -2.75 -15.79 16.91
CA GLU A 80 -1.34 -16.12 16.97
C GLU A 80 -0.64 -15.62 15.68
N PRO A 81 0.08 -14.49 15.72
CA PRO A 81 0.71 -13.93 14.52
C PRO A 81 2.03 -14.62 14.19
N HIS A 82 2.23 -14.89 12.90
CA HIS A 82 3.49 -15.30 12.30
C HIS A 82 3.79 -14.43 11.07
N PHE A 83 5.06 -14.16 10.82
CA PHE A 83 5.50 -13.23 9.78
C PHE A 83 6.31 -13.98 8.73
N VAL A 84 5.72 -14.14 7.55
CA VAL A 84 6.26 -14.92 6.44
C VAL A 84 7.23 -14.07 5.63
N ILE A 85 8.40 -14.62 5.35
CA ILE A 85 9.38 -14.03 4.43
C ILE A 85 9.60 -15.04 3.30
N THR A 86 9.36 -14.58 2.07
CA THR A 86 9.45 -15.38 0.84
C THR A 86 10.71 -14.98 0.08
N ALA A 87 11.64 -15.92 -0.08
CA ALA A 87 12.85 -15.77 -0.89
C ALA A 87 12.87 -16.86 -1.98
N ALA A 88 13.71 -16.66 -3.02
CA ALA A 88 13.68 -17.41 -4.27
C ALA A 88 13.48 -18.94 -4.16
N ASN A 89 14.00 -19.61 -3.13
CA ASN A 89 13.81 -21.05 -2.89
C ASN A 89 13.53 -21.39 -1.42
N MET A 90 13.05 -20.43 -0.64
CA MET A 90 12.89 -20.61 0.80
C MET A 90 11.79 -19.71 1.35
N HIS A 91 11.02 -20.28 2.27
CA HIS A 91 10.13 -19.54 3.14
C HIS A 91 10.64 -19.61 4.57
N SER A 92 10.42 -18.53 5.30
CA SER A 92 10.66 -18.41 6.73
C SER A 92 9.40 -17.86 7.39
N ALA A 93 9.14 -18.25 8.64
CA ALA A 93 8.07 -17.68 9.44
C ALA A 93 8.63 -17.31 10.81
N LEU A 94 8.62 -16.03 11.13
CA LEU A 94 9.02 -15.52 12.44
C LEU A 94 7.80 -15.44 13.36
N ASN A 95 7.97 -15.75 14.64
CA ASN A 95 6.97 -15.38 15.64
C ASN A 95 7.08 -13.88 16.00
N ALA A 96 6.16 -13.38 16.83
CA ALA A 96 6.13 -11.99 17.26
C ALA A 96 7.47 -11.49 17.86
N ASP A 97 8.09 -12.26 18.75
CA ASP A 97 9.33 -11.83 19.42
C ASP A 97 10.51 -11.77 18.44
N GLN A 98 10.62 -12.77 17.56
CA GLN A 98 11.63 -12.79 16.50
C GLN A 98 11.45 -11.63 15.51
N MET A 99 10.19 -11.28 15.20
CA MET A 99 9.90 -10.14 14.33
C MET A 99 10.27 -8.81 15.00
N ARG A 100 9.91 -8.62 16.28
CA ARG A 100 10.32 -7.45 17.08
C ARG A 100 11.84 -7.30 17.14
N ASP A 101 12.56 -8.39 17.40
CA ASP A 101 14.04 -8.39 17.41
C ASP A 101 14.61 -7.96 16.05
N THR A 102 14.07 -8.52 14.97
CA THR A 102 14.48 -8.22 13.59
C THR A 102 14.26 -6.75 13.24
N LEU A 103 13.06 -6.22 13.52
CA LEU A 103 12.71 -4.82 13.29
C LEU A 103 13.54 -3.87 14.16
N SER A 104 13.73 -4.18 15.45
CA SER A 104 14.54 -3.35 16.35
C SER A 104 15.98 -3.24 15.87
N THR A 105 16.55 -4.36 15.39
CA THR A 105 17.90 -4.41 14.84
C THR A 105 18.00 -3.60 13.56
N ALA A 106 17.02 -3.72 12.67
CA ALA A 106 17.01 -2.97 11.43
C ALA A 106 16.82 -1.46 11.66
N ARG A 107 15.92 -1.05 12.56
CA ARG A 107 15.73 0.37 12.95
C ARG A 107 17.05 0.96 13.49
N ARG A 108 17.73 0.27 14.42
CA ARG A 108 19.06 0.73 14.92
C ARG A 108 20.11 0.91 13.83
N LEU A 109 20.03 0.14 12.74
CA LEU A 109 20.96 0.24 11.62
C LEU A 109 20.56 1.29 10.58
N THR A 110 19.30 1.71 10.52
CA THR A 110 18.74 2.60 9.49
C THR A 110 18.47 4.02 9.99
N MET A 111 18.47 4.27 11.30
CA MET A 111 18.24 5.59 11.86
C MET A 111 19.39 6.55 11.56
N SER A 112 19.15 7.50 10.65
CA SER A 112 19.82 8.80 10.59
C SER A 112 18.75 9.90 10.49
N THR A 113 18.22 10.33 11.63
CA THR A 113 17.15 11.35 11.72
C THR A 113 17.61 12.70 11.16
N GLU A 114 18.89 13.06 11.36
CA GLU A 114 19.53 14.32 10.93
C GLU A 114 19.38 14.61 9.42
N HIS A 115 19.27 13.58 8.59
CA HIS A 115 19.25 13.75 7.14
C HIS A 115 17.90 14.17 6.57
N ARG A 116 16.80 13.81 7.24
CA ARG A 116 15.44 14.13 6.75
C ARG A 116 15.09 15.58 6.99
N GLU A 117 15.54 16.15 8.11
CA GLU A 117 15.36 17.56 8.45
C GLU A 117 16.09 18.46 7.46
N SER A 118 17.36 18.17 7.13
CA SER A 118 18.12 19.00 6.17
C SER A 118 17.52 19.05 4.75
N GLN A 119 16.92 17.95 4.26
CA GLN A 119 16.25 17.96 2.96
C GLN A 119 14.92 18.73 2.99
N PHE A 120 14.20 18.63 4.10
CA PHE A 120 12.95 19.36 4.29
C PHE A 120 13.21 20.87 4.40
N GLU A 121 14.21 21.28 5.16
CA GLU A 121 14.63 22.69 5.23
C GLU A 121 15.09 23.21 3.87
N ALA A 122 15.89 22.46 3.12
CA ALA A 122 16.30 22.84 1.76
C ALA A 122 15.10 23.00 0.79
N LEU A 123 14.07 22.16 0.95
CA LEU A 123 12.83 22.29 0.20
C LEU A 123 12.05 23.54 0.63
N LEU A 124 11.93 23.81 1.93
CA LEU A 124 11.27 25.02 2.45
C LEU A 124 11.98 26.29 1.95
N ASP A 125 13.31 26.32 2.00
CA ASP A 125 14.10 27.45 1.50
C ASP A 125 13.91 27.65 0.01
N PHE A 126 13.81 26.57 -0.78
CA PHE A 126 13.49 26.67 -2.19
C PHE A 126 12.07 27.18 -2.44
N LEU A 127 11.07 26.68 -1.70
CA LEU A 127 9.68 27.11 -1.83
C LEU A 127 9.45 28.57 -1.38
N ARG A 128 10.35 29.11 -0.55
CA ARG A 128 10.35 30.53 -0.15
C ARG A 128 10.93 31.46 -1.22
N GLN A 129 11.68 30.94 -2.20
CA GLN A 129 12.23 31.77 -3.27
C GLN A 129 11.15 32.12 -4.28
N PRO A 130 11.07 33.39 -4.75
CA PRO A 130 10.18 33.73 -5.84
C PRO A 130 10.57 32.93 -7.08
N VAL A 131 9.58 32.37 -7.78
CA VAL A 131 9.81 31.70 -9.06
C VAL A 131 10.23 32.74 -10.09
N ALA A 132 11.54 32.95 -10.20
CA ALA A 132 12.12 33.80 -11.23
C ALA A 132 12.10 33.03 -12.55
N ILE A 133 11.21 33.42 -13.47
CA ILE A 133 11.27 32.99 -14.86
C ILE A 133 12.46 33.74 -15.49
N SER A 134 13.68 33.21 -15.32
CA SER A 134 14.84 33.62 -16.09
C SER A 134 15.17 32.54 -17.11
N ASP A 135 15.63 32.95 -18.29
CA ASP A 135 16.01 32.03 -19.38
C ASP A 135 17.15 31.07 -18.98
N GLU A 136 17.83 31.33 -17.86
CA GLU A 136 18.98 30.55 -17.36
C GLU A 136 18.60 29.38 -16.45
N ASN A 137 17.37 29.32 -15.90
CA ASN A 137 16.95 28.31 -14.91
C ASN A 137 15.81 27.41 -15.40
N PHE A 138 15.93 26.85 -16.61
CA PHE A 138 15.00 25.82 -17.09
C PHE A 138 15.34 24.44 -16.52
N GLY A 139 14.59 23.98 -15.50
CA GLY A 139 14.74 22.60 -15.01
C GLY A 139 14.07 22.31 -13.67
N ALA A 140 14.01 21.02 -13.31
CA ALA A 140 13.56 20.60 -11.99
C ALA A 140 14.68 20.76 -10.96
N ALA A 141 14.41 21.47 -9.86
CA ALA A 141 15.30 21.49 -8.72
C ALA A 141 15.43 20.08 -8.12
N ARG A 142 16.67 19.62 -7.91
CA ARG A 142 16.95 18.30 -7.34
C ARG A 142 17.64 18.43 -5.99
N PHE A 143 16.89 18.13 -4.94
CA PHE A 143 17.40 18.09 -3.56
C PHE A 143 18.03 16.73 -3.31
N HIS A 144 19.35 16.66 -3.40
CA HIS A 144 20.09 15.46 -3.07
C HIS A 144 20.30 15.45 -1.56
N GLY A 145 19.66 14.52 -0.85
CA GLY A 145 20.08 14.18 0.51
C GLY A 145 21.50 13.65 0.41
N GLY A 146 22.44 14.27 1.12
CA GLY A 146 23.85 13.89 1.08
C GLY A 146 24.00 12.37 1.10
N THR A 147 24.66 11.79 0.10
CA THR A 147 24.93 10.36 0.08
C THR A 147 25.91 10.04 1.19
N VAL A 148 25.42 9.74 2.40
CA VAL A 148 26.26 9.07 3.38
C VAL A 148 26.69 7.76 2.73
N ARG A 149 28.00 7.55 2.69
CA ARG A 149 28.68 6.37 2.14
C ARG A 149 28.25 5.13 2.93
N GLN A 150 27.04 4.61 2.69
CA GLN A 150 26.38 3.49 3.41
C GLN A 150 26.96 2.11 3.07
N LYS A 151 28.28 1.95 2.96
CA LYS A 151 28.86 0.65 2.58
C LYS A 151 28.83 -0.42 3.70
N PRO A 152 28.96 -0.13 5.01
CA PRO A 152 28.90 -1.19 6.03
C PRO A 152 27.49 -1.46 6.60
N THR A 153 26.50 -0.60 6.35
CA THR A 153 25.14 -0.74 6.90
C THR A 153 24.31 -1.79 6.18
N LYS A 154 24.35 -1.81 4.84
CA LYS A 154 23.58 -2.76 4.02
C LYS A 154 23.98 -4.21 4.32
N THR A 155 25.27 -4.51 4.41
CA THR A 155 25.76 -5.87 4.71
C THR A 155 25.28 -6.38 6.06
N ARG A 156 25.26 -5.52 7.09
CA ARG A 156 24.77 -5.88 8.43
C ARG A 156 23.26 -6.11 8.44
N ILE A 157 22.51 -5.31 7.70
CA ILE A 157 21.06 -5.49 7.50
C ILE A 157 20.77 -6.80 6.76
N TYR A 158 21.44 -7.07 5.64
CA TYR A 158 21.32 -8.34 4.92
C TYR A 158 21.70 -9.53 5.81
N ALA A 159 22.72 -9.41 6.66
CA ALA A 159 23.09 -10.45 7.61
C ALA A 159 21.98 -10.68 8.67
N THR A 160 21.34 -9.63 9.18
CA THR A 160 20.18 -9.74 10.07
C THR A 160 19.03 -10.49 9.38
N PHE A 161 18.78 -10.19 8.10
CA PHE A 161 17.74 -10.86 7.33
C PHE A 161 18.07 -12.30 6.97
N ALA A 162 19.32 -12.60 6.59
CA ALA A 162 19.76 -13.96 6.38
C ALA A 162 19.59 -14.81 7.66
N LYS A 163 19.87 -14.22 8.84
CA LYS A 163 19.60 -14.86 10.13
C LYS A 163 18.10 -15.06 10.37
N ALA A 164 17.25 -14.07 10.09
CA ALA A 164 15.80 -14.19 10.20
C ALA A 164 15.25 -15.30 9.29
N LEU A 165 15.68 -15.34 8.02
CA LEU A 165 15.35 -16.39 7.06
C LEU A 165 15.77 -17.78 7.58
N ALA A 166 17.01 -17.91 8.08
CA ALA A 166 17.51 -19.18 8.61
C ALA A 166 16.75 -19.64 9.86
N ARG A 167 16.49 -18.74 10.81
CA ARG A 167 15.81 -19.03 12.09
C ARG A 167 14.37 -19.48 11.90
N GLY A 168 13.63 -18.83 11.00
CA GLY A 168 12.20 -19.13 10.79
C GLY A 168 11.92 -20.23 9.77
N ARG A 169 12.93 -20.78 9.07
CA ARG A 169 12.74 -21.86 8.08
C ARG A 169 12.10 -23.12 8.69
N ALA A 170 12.59 -23.54 9.85
CA ALA A 170 12.04 -24.72 10.55
C ALA A 170 10.62 -24.43 11.06
N ASN A 171 10.39 -23.22 11.58
CA ASN A 171 9.08 -22.80 12.05
C ASN A 171 8.06 -22.75 10.90
N PHE A 172 8.41 -22.19 9.74
CA PHE A 172 7.54 -22.20 8.55
C PHE A 172 7.10 -23.62 8.18
N LYS A 173 8.06 -24.56 8.05
CA LYS A 173 7.74 -25.96 7.75
C LYS A 173 6.82 -26.59 8.78
N ARG A 174 7.05 -26.28 10.07
CA ARG A 174 6.21 -26.74 11.17
C ARG A 174 4.78 -26.18 11.04
N LEU A 175 4.63 -24.88 10.80
CA LEU A 175 3.33 -24.22 10.64
C LEU A 175 2.53 -24.83 9.47
N VAL A 176 3.16 -25.02 8.31
CA VAL A 176 2.49 -25.63 7.15
C VAL A 176 2.09 -27.07 7.43
N ARG A 177 2.95 -27.86 8.09
CA ARG A 177 2.63 -29.25 8.47
C ARG A 177 1.51 -29.35 9.50
N GLU A 178 1.46 -28.41 10.44
CA GLU A 178 0.47 -28.38 11.53
C GLU A 178 -0.80 -27.62 11.15
N ALA A 179 -0.91 -27.06 9.94
CA ALA A 179 -2.07 -26.31 9.49
C ALA A 179 -3.37 -27.15 9.56
N SER A 180 -3.28 -28.46 9.35
CA SER A 180 -4.43 -29.36 9.51
C SER A 180 -5.07 -29.30 10.91
N ASN A 181 -4.31 -28.92 11.94
CA ASN A 181 -4.75 -28.91 13.34
C ASN A 181 -5.17 -27.52 13.85
N HIS A 182 -4.98 -26.47 13.04
CA HIS A 182 -5.23 -25.08 13.43
C HIS A 182 -5.88 -24.30 12.30
N GLN A 183 -6.87 -23.46 12.61
CA GLN A 183 -7.34 -22.49 11.63
C GLN A 183 -6.18 -21.55 11.26
N THR A 184 -5.72 -21.64 10.01
CA THR A 184 -4.54 -20.92 9.53
C THR A 184 -4.94 -20.03 8.38
N VAL A 185 -4.66 -18.73 8.51
CA VAL A 185 -4.91 -17.74 7.46
C VAL A 185 -3.59 -17.13 7.03
N TYR A 186 -3.29 -17.16 5.73
CA TYR A 186 -2.20 -16.43 5.12
C TYR A 186 -2.72 -15.13 4.52
N PHE A 187 -2.03 -14.02 4.77
CA PHE A 187 -2.40 -12.72 4.24
C PHE A 187 -1.22 -12.03 3.58
N HIS A 188 -1.37 -11.71 2.30
CA HIS A 188 -0.38 -11.01 1.50
C HIS A 188 -0.91 -9.63 1.12
N THR A 189 -0.38 -8.57 1.72
CA THR A 189 -0.85 -7.19 1.49
C THR A 189 -0.17 -6.51 0.31
N SER A 190 0.94 -7.05 -0.18
CA SER A 190 1.71 -6.49 -1.29
C SER A 190 1.61 -7.33 -2.58
N HIS A 191 2.37 -6.97 -3.60
CA HIS A 191 2.47 -7.70 -4.87
C HIS A 191 3.84 -8.39 -5.07
N THR A 192 4.69 -8.38 -4.03
CA THR A 192 6.06 -8.88 -4.06
C THR A 192 6.08 -10.38 -4.31
N GLN A 193 6.93 -10.86 -5.23
CA GLN A 193 7.09 -12.28 -5.61
C GLN A 193 5.86 -12.98 -6.22
N LEU A 194 4.68 -12.36 -6.27
CA LEU A 194 3.46 -12.99 -6.82
C LEU A 194 3.58 -13.40 -8.29
N GLU A 195 4.50 -12.83 -9.06
CA GLU A 195 4.78 -13.28 -10.44
C GLU A 195 5.38 -14.71 -10.50
N HIS A 196 5.86 -15.22 -9.37
CA HIS A 196 6.46 -16.54 -9.24
C HIS A 196 5.52 -17.53 -8.53
N GLY A 197 4.41 -17.89 -9.16
CA GLY A 197 3.34 -18.71 -8.53
C GLY A 197 3.81 -20.04 -7.89
N HIS A 198 4.92 -20.62 -8.35
CA HIS A 198 5.51 -21.82 -7.75
C HIS A 198 5.95 -21.65 -6.28
N MET A 199 6.27 -20.41 -5.86
CA MET A 199 6.64 -20.10 -4.47
C MET A 199 5.43 -20.29 -3.53
N TYR A 200 4.22 -20.05 -4.02
CA TYR A 200 2.99 -20.14 -3.22
C TYR A 200 2.34 -21.53 -3.26
N ARG A 201 3.06 -22.56 -3.73
CA ARG A 201 2.58 -23.96 -3.77
C ARG A 201 2.16 -24.52 -2.42
N TRP A 202 2.82 -24.06 -1.35
CA TRP A 202 2.51 -24.50 0.00
C TRP A 202 1.11 -24.11 0.48
N LEU A 203 0.43 -23.16 -0.18
CA LEU A 203 -0.96 -22.81 0.10
C LEU A 203 -1.96 -23.90 -0.31
N GLU A 204 -1.53 -24.93 -1.05
CA GLU A 204 -2.35 -26.13 -1.33
C GLU A 204 -2.49 -27.04 -0.10
N ALA A 205 -1.72 -26.79 0.98
CA ALA A 205 -1.86 -27.56 2.20
C ALA A 205 -3.26 -27.36 2.83
N PRO A 206 -3.88 -28.43 3.35
CA PRO A 206 -5.22 -28.34 3.92
C PRO A 206 -5.27 -27.36 5.10
N ASN A 207 -6.43 -26.73 5.28
CA ASN A 207 -6.73 -25.80 6.37
C ASN A 207 -5.88 -24.51 6.41
N ILE A 208 -5.17 -24.20 5.33
CA ILE A 208 -4.62 -22.85 5.09
C ILE A 208 -5.58 -22.11 4.17
N ARG A 209 -6.18 -21.02 4.68
CA ARG A 209 -6.94 -20.07 3.87
C ARG A 209 -6.03 -18.92 3.48
N SER A 210 -6.14 -18.40 2.26
CA SER A 210 -5.28 -17.31 1.78
C SER A 210 -6.04 -16.08 1.31
N MET A 211 -5.54 -14.92 1.71
CA MET A 211 -6.07 -13.62 1.35
C MET A 211 -5.00 -12.78 0.68
N PHE A 212 -5.36 -12.08 -0.40
CA PHE A 212 -4.44 -11.20 -1.11
C PHE A 212 -5.05 -9.81 -1.26
N PHE A 213 -4.28 -8.78 -0.93
CA PHE A 213 -4.68 -7.39 -1.12
C PHE A 213 -4.16 -6.89 -2.48
N ILE A 214 -5.07 -6.55 -3.38
CA ILE A 214 -4.75 -5.97 -4.69
C ILE A 214 -4.99 -4.47 -4.69
N HIS A 215 -3.93 -3.70 -4.90
CA HIS A 215 -3.97 -2.24 -4.87
C HIS A 215 -4.47 -1.62 -6.16
N ASP A 216 -4.12 -2.24 -7.28
CA ASP A 216 -4.52 -1.83 -8.63
C ASP A 216 -4.18 -2.94 -9.63
N VAL A 217 -4.73 -2.80 -10.84
CA VAL A 217 -4.36 -3.58 -12.03
C VAL A 217 -3.87 -2.67 -13.16
N ILE A 218 -3.25 -1.53 -12.81
CA ILE A 218 -2.81 -0.51 -13.76
C ILE A 218 -1.94 -1.10 -14.89
N PRO A 219 -0.98 -2.02 -14.63
CA PRO A 219 -0.18 -2.57 -15.71
C PRO A 219 -0.97 -3.39 -16.74
N LEU A 220 -2.19 -3.84 -16.41
CA LEU A 220 -3.09 -4.53 -17.33
C LEU A 220 -4.03 -3.57 -18.05
N ASP A 221 -4.62 -2.62 -17.31
CA ASP A 221 -5.57 -1.63 -17.84
C ASP A 221 -4.89 -0.60 -18.75
N TYR A 222 -3.72 -0.13 -18.33
CA TYR A 222 -2.99 0.98 -18.96
C TYR A 222 -1.51 0.64 -19.16
N PRO A 223 -1.21 -0.39 -19.98
CA PRO A 223 0.15 -0.86 -20.21
C PRO A 223 1.07 0.20 -20.83
N GLU A 224 0.52 1.20 -21.52
CA GLU A 224 1.25 2.34 -22.09
C GLU A 224 1.92 3.23 -21.05
N PHE A 225 1.46 3.21 -19.79
CA PHE A 225 2.11 3.90 -18.67
C PHE A 225 3.12 3.04 -17.92
N CYS A 226 3.31 1.79 -18.35
CA CYS A 226 4.13 0.80 -17.66
C CYS A 226 5.24 0.26 -18.57
N SER A 227 6.29 -0.30 -17.97
CA SER A 227 7.29 -1.03 -18.74
C SER A 227 6.75 -2.38 -19.22
N PRO A 228 7.21 -2.92 -20.36
CA PRO A 228 6.78 -4.24 -20.83
C PRO A 228 6.95 -5.38 -19.78
N PRO A 229 8.06 -5.44 -19.01
CA PRO A 229 8.19 -6.40 -17.92
C PRO A 229 7.14 -6.24 -16.83
N ALA A 230 6.73 -5.00 -16.50
CA ALA A 230 5.73 -4.76 -15.46
C ALA A 230 4.38 -5.39 -15.82
N ARG A 231 3.95 -5.26 -17.08
CA ARG A 231 2.73 -5.93 -17.59
C ARG A 231 2.85 -7.45 -17.49
N LYS A 232 3.94 -8.02 -18.02
CA LYS A 232 4.16 -9.48 -17.99
C LYS A 232 4.14 -10.02 -16.56
N ASN A 233 4.85 -9.36 -15.65
CA ASN A 233 4.88 -9.77 -14.24
C ASN A 233 3.49 -9.68 -13.63
N HIS A 234 2.75 -8.59 -13.88
CA HIS A 234 1.42 -8.40 -13.33
C HIS A 234 0.40 -9.46 -13.80
N ILE A 235 0.51 -9.96 -15.04
CA ILE A 235 -0.27 -11.12 -15.49
C ILE A 235 0.02 -12.34 -14.59
N GLY A 236 1.30 -12.65 -14.36
CA GLY A 236 1.69 -13.75 -13.47
C GLY A 236 1.19 -13.57 -12.04
N ARG A 237 1.17 -12.33 -11.54
CA ARG A 237 0.62 -12.01 -10.20
C ARG A 237 -0.87 -12.31 -10.12
N MET A 238 -1.64 -11.88 -11.12
CA MET A 238 -3.08 -12.15 -11.16
C MET A 238 -3.38 -13.63 -11.34
N GLN A 239 -2.55 -14.37 -12.09
CA GLN A 239 -2.66 -15.84 -12.18
C GLN A 239 -2.43 -16.50 -10.82
N THR A 240 -1.35 -16.13 -10.11
CA THR A 240 -1.10 -16.63 -8.75
C THR A 240 -2.26 -16.32 -7.81
N VAL A 241 -2.79 -15.10 -7.84
CA VAL A 241 -3.94 -14.72 -7.00
C VAL A 241 -5.18 -15.54 -7.39
N ALA A 242 -5.48 -15.67 -8.68
CA ALA A 242 -6.61 -16.45 -9.16
C ALA A 242 -6.53 -17.92 -8.75
N ASP A 243 -5.33 -18.51 -8.76
CA ASP A 243 -5.09 -19.91 -8.45
C ASP A 243 -5.05 -20.18 -6.94
N ARG A 244 -4.51 -19.25 -6.16
CA ARG A 244 -4.18 -19.47 -4.75
C ARG A 244 -5.16 -18.86 -3.79
N ALA A 245 -5.71 -17.68 -4.10
CA ALA A 245 -6.54 -16.93 -3.19
C ALA A 245 -7.85 -17.65 -2.89
N ASP A 246 -8.27 -17.53 -1.64
CA ASP A 246 -9.60 -17.85 -1.16
C ASP A 246 -10.49 -16.60 -1.05
N CYS A 247 -9.85 -15.45 -0.88
CA CYS A 247 -10.46 -14.15 -0.76
C CYS A 247 -9.50 -13.09 -1.31
N ILE A 248 -10.06 -12.07 -1.95
CA ILE A 248 -9.30 -10.90 -2.43
C ILE A 248 -9.82 -9.66 -1.71
N ILE A 249 -8.90 -8.80 -1.29
CA ILE A 249 -9.22 -7.48 -0.75
C ILE A 249 -8.71 -6.45 -1.76
N VAL A 250 -9.48 -5.40 -2.00
CA VAL A 250 -9.11 -4.30 -2.90
C VAL A 250 -9.32 -2.95 -2.24
N ASN A 251 -8.58 -1.94 -2.67
CA ASN A 251 -8.66 -0.59 -2.10
C ASN A 251 -9.90 0.22 -2.50
N SER A 252 -10.64 -0.19 -3.53
CA SER A 252 -11.78 0.55 -4.04
C SER A 252 -12.74 -0.33 -4.85
N GLU A 253 -13.98 0.14 -5.00
CA GLU A 253 -14.98 -0.49 -5.86
C GLU A 253 -14.54 -0.51 -7.34
N TYR A 254 -13.84 0.54 -7.79
CA TYR A 254 -13.25 0.56 -9.12
C TYR A 254 -12.27 -0.61 -9.29
N THR A 255 -11.32 -0.77 -8.36
CA THR A 255 -10.35 -1.88 -8.41
C THR A 255 -11.06 -3.24 -8.35
N ARG A 256 -12.15 -3.38 -7.58
CA ARG A 256 -12.96 -4.62 -7.54
C ARG A 256 -13.46 -5.01 -8.93
N GLN A 257 -14.06 -4.06 -9.64
CA GLN A 257 -14.60 -4.27 -10.98
C GLN A 257 -13.50 -4.62 -11.98
N ARG A 258 -12.35 -3.93 -11.90
CA ARG A 258 -11.20 -4.21 -12.77
C ARG A 258 -10.58 -5.58 -12.49
N VAL A 259 -10.43 -5.97 -11.23
CA VAL A 259 -9.92 -7.30 -10.85
C VAL A 259 -10.88 -8.38 -11.34
N LEU A 260 -12.19 -8.24 -11.12
CA LEU A 260 -13.19 -9.21 -11.57
C LEU A 260 -13.15 -9.42 -13.09
N HIS A 261 -12.87 -8.37 -13.86
CA HIS A 261 -12.72 -8.45 -15.31
C HIS A 261 -11.57 -9.38 -15.76
N TYR A 262 -10.52 -9.53 -14.95
CA TYR A 262 -9.36 -10.39 -15.26
C TYR A 262 -9.41 -11.78 -14.60
N LEU A 263 -10.39 -12.03 -13.73
CA LEU A 263 -10.58 -13.32 -13.07
C LEU A 263 -11.60 -14.18 -13.81
N THR A 264 -11.49 -15.50 -13.68
CA THR A 264 -12.43 -16.44 -14.30
C THR A 264 -13.76 -16.47 -13.54
N PRO A 265 -14.91 -16.28 -14.20
CA PRO A 265 -16.23 -16.25 -13.54
C PRO A 265 -16.59 -17.54 -12.80
N ASP A 266 -16.05 -18.68 -13.24
CA ASP A 266 -16.36 -20.01 -12.67
C ASP A 266 -15.85 -20.19 -11.23
N ARG A 267 -14.80 -19.44 -10.85
CA ARG A 267 -14.20 -19.47 -9.51
C ARG A 267 -14.45 -18.19 -8.73
N TRP A 268 -14.52 -17.06 -9.43
CA TRP A 268 -14.51 -15.75 -8.81
C TRP A 268 -15.81 -14.99 -9.06
N THR A 269 -16.48 -14.68 -7.96
CA THR A 269 -17.65 -13.79 -7.98
C THR A 269 -17.37 -12.53 -7.17
N ALA A 270 -18.24 -11.54 -7.34
CA ALA A 270 -18.29 -10.33 -6.53
C ALA A 270 -18.29 -10.58 -5.00
N GLN A 271 -18.76 -11.74 -4.55
CA GLN A 271 -18.85 -12.10 -3.12
C GLN A 271 -17.49 -12.53 -2.54
N ASN A 272 -16.52 -12.87 -3.38
CA ASN A 272 -15.18 -13.30 -2.96
C ASN A 272 -14.17 -12.14 -2.91
N ILE A 273 -14.60 -10.92 -3.29
CA ILE A 273 -13.74 -9.75 -3.39
C ILE A 273 -14.31 -8.62 -2.54
N PHE A 274 -13.57 -8.22 -1.51
CA PHE A 274 -13.99 -7.25 -0.51
C PHE A 274 -13.29 -5.91 -0.73
N VAL A 275 -14.04 -4.81 -0.61
CA VAL A 275 -13.48 -3.47 -0.68
C VAL A 275 -13.08 -3.01 0.72
N SER A 276 -11.81 -2.67 0.90
CA SER A 276 -11.27 -2.03 2.10
C SER A 276 -10.55 -0.75 1.71
N GLN A 277 -11.21 0.39 1.93
CA GLN A 277 -10.60 1.70 1.67
C GLN A 277 -9.39 1.91 2.57
N LEU A 278 -8.32 2.48 2.02
CA LEU A 278 -7.08 2.71 2.76
C LEU A 278 -7.15 4.03 3.53
N GLY A 279 -6.81 3.97 4.82
CA GLY A 279 -6.61 5.15 5.65
C GLY A 279 -5.26 5.83 5.38
N VAL A 280 -5.11 7.02 5.95
CA VAL A 280 -3.83 7.74 6.02
C VAL A 280 -3.52 8.04 7.48
N ASP A 281 -2.29 7.74 7.90
CA ASP A 281 -1.79 8.19 9.20
C ASP A 281 -1.58 9.70 9.10
N LEU A 282 -2.52 10.45 9.67
CA LEU A 282 -2.32 11.88 9.87
C LEU A 282 -1.44 12.05 11.09
N PRO A 283 -0.25 12.69 10.99
CA PRO A 283 0.48 13.06 12.18
C PRO A 283 -0.46 13.89 13.07
N GLN A 284 -0.37 13.72 14.38
CA GLN A 284 -0.88 14.75 15.28
C GLN A 284 -0.20 16.04 14.87
N ILE A 285 -0.96 16.98 14.31
CA ILE A 285 -0.45 18.28 13.87
C ILE A 285 0.12 18.93 15.13
N ALA A 286 1.44 18.88 15.27
CA ALA A 286 2.16 19.39 16.41
C ALA A 286 2.08 20.91 16.35
N SER A 287 1.13 21.46 17.14
CA SER A 287 0.76 22.87 17.26
C SER A 287 0.52 23.65 15.96
N THR A 288 -0.51 24.49 15.96
CA THR A 288 -0.77 25.45 14.88
C THR A 288 0.16 26.68 14.96
N GLU A 289 1.26 26.60 15.71
CA GLU A 289 2.09 27.78 16.02
C GLU A 289 3.09 28.11 14.90
N ASP A 290 3.49 27.11 14.09
CA ASP A 290 4.36 27.28 12.91
C ASP A 290 3.61 27.02 11.59
N VAL A 291 2.50 27.71 11.37
CA VAL A 291 1.81 27.65 10.06
C VAL A 291 2.65 28.39 9.03
N PHE A 292 3.27 27.65 8.11
CA PHE A 292 3.92 28.21 6.94
C PHE A 292 2.93 29.07 6.16
N THR A 293 3.17 30.38 6.16
CA THR A 293 2.40 31.36 5.37
C THR A 293 3.32 31.83 4.25
N PRO A 294 3.05 31.46 2.99
CA PRO A 294 3.89 31.92 1.91
C PRO A 294 3.62 33.37 1.54
N ASP A 295 4.69 34.08 1.20
CA ASP A 295 4.60 35.47 0.72
C ASP A 295 3.91 35.58 -0.65
N THR A 296 3.89 34.48 -1.41
CA THR A 296 3.25 34.40 -2.74
C THR A 296 2.30 33.19 -2.80
N PRO A 297 1.06 33.36 -3.31
CA PRO A 297 0.17 32.23 -3.54
C PRO A 297 0.83 31.20 -4.47
N TYR A 298 0.70 29.91 -4.16
CA TYR A 298 1.25 28.84 -5.00
C TYR A 298 0.28 27.66 -5.15
N PHE A 299 0.54 26.81 -6.14
CA PHE A 299 -0.02 25.47 -6.27
C PHE A 299 1.02 24.42 -5.85
N VAL A 300 0.63 23.45 -5.02
CA VAL A 300 1.49 22.29 -4.71
C VAL A 300 0.83 21.02 -5.23
N CYS A 301 1.57 20.28 -6.07
CA CYS A 301 1.22 18.94 -6.49
C CYS A 301 2.31 17.98 -6.03
N LEU A 302 1.98 17.09 -5.08
CA LEU A 302 2.92 16.10 -4.56
C LEU A 302 2.63 14.72 -5.15
N GLY A 303 3.60 14.17 -5.89
CA GLY A 303 3.51 12.81 -6.40
C GLY A 303 4.69 12.43 -7.29
N THR A 304 4.85 11.13 -7.52
CA THR A 304 5.79 10.63 -8.52
C THR A 304 5.36 11.10 -9.91
N MET A 305 6.30 11.60 -10.72
CA MET A 305 6.03 12.02 -12.09
C MET A 305 5.79 10.79 -12.98
N GLU A 306 4.51 10.45 -13.17
CA GLU A 306 4.07 9.30 -13.97
C GLU A 306 2.99 9.73 -14.98
N GLY A 307 2.97 9.13 -16.17
CA GLY A 307 2.04 9.53 -17.25
C GLY A 307 0.57 9.50 -16.84
N ARG A 308 0.16 8.50 -16.05
CA ARG A 308 -1.21 8.34 -15.53
C ARG A 308 -1.68 9.44 -14.58
N LYS A 309 -0.77 10.26 -14.03
CA LYS A 309 -1.10 11.39 -13.14
C LYS A 309 -1.55 12.63 -13.90
N ASN A 310 -1.48 12.60 -15.23
CA ASN A 310 -1.95 13.66 -16.13
C ASN A 310 -1.43 15.06 -15.75
N LEU A 311 -0.16 15.15 -15.36
CA LEU A 311 0.48 16.42 -14.95
C LEU A 311 0.40 17.48 -16.06
N VAL A 312 0.42 17.06 -17.33
CA VAL A 312 0.25 17.93 -18.49
C VAL A 312 -1.07 18.70 -18.44
N HIS A 313 -2.16 18.07 -17.98
CA HIS A 313 -3.43 18.76 -17.81
C HIS A 313 -3.34 19.86 -16.77
N LEU A 314 -2.69 19.61 -15.62
CA LEU A 314 -2.49 20.62 -14.58
C LEU A 314 -1.67 21.82 -15.11
N LEU A 315 -0.61 21.56 -15.89
CA LEU A 315 0.19 22.61 -16.52
C LEU A 315 -0.62 23.45 -17.51
N ASN A 316 -1.50 22.81 -18.31
CA ASN A 316 -2.36 23.52 -19.26
C ASN A 316 -3.41 24.38 -18.54
N VAL A 317 -3.97 23.90 -17.43
CA VAL A 317 -4.89 24.67 -16.60
C VAL A 317 -4.17 25.89 -16.01
N TRP A 318 -2.98 25.70 -15.43
CA TRP A 318 -2.17 26.80 -14.91
C TRP A 318 -1.84 27.83 -15.99
N ARG A 319 -1.40 27.39 -17.17
CA ARG A 319 -1.13 28.27 -18.31
C ARG A 319 -2.36 29.10 -18.70
N ARG A 320 -3.55 28.50 -18.72
CA ARG A 320 -4.79 29.22 -19.04
C ARG A 320 -5.14 30.25 -17.96
N ILE A 321 -4.88 29.95 -16.70
CA ILE A 321 -5.04 30.93 -15.60
C ILE A 321 -4.07 32.10 -15.83
N PHE A 322 -2.81 31.81 -16.15
CA PHE A 322 -1.81 32.82 -16.49
C PHE A 322 -2.25 33.74 -17.64
N GLU A 323 -2.70 33.14 -18.75
CA GLU A 323 -3.15 33.86 -19.95
C GLU A 323 -4.38 34.75 -19.69
N THR A 324 -5.24 34.39 -18.74
CA THR A 324 -6.51 35.10 -18.47
C THR A 324 -6.42 36.10 -17.31
N ALA A 325 -5.68 35.76 -16.24
CA ALA A 325 -5.57 36.57 -15.04
C ALA A 325 -4.35 37.50 -15.05
N GLY A 326 -3.32 37.18 -15.85
CA GLY A 326 -2.04 37.89 -15.86
C GLY A 326 -1.09 37.42 -14.74
N PRO A 327 0.20 37.80 -14.82
CA PRO A 327 1.24 37.31 -13.92
C PRO A 327 0.96 37.63 -12.43
N ASP A 328 0.50 38.85 -12.12
CA ASP A 328 0.33 39.31 -10.73
C ASP A 328 -0.81 38.60 -9.97
N ARG A 329 -1.73 37.95 -10.69
CA ARG A 329 -2.89 37.26 -10.13
C ARG A 329 -2.82 35.74 -10.29
N THR A 330 -1.74 35.24 -10.86
CA THR A 330 -1.56 33.80 -11.10
C THR A 330 -0.67 33.24 -9.99
N PRO A 331 -1.15 32.26 -9.20
CA PRO A 331 -0.31 31.61 -8.21
C PRO A 331 0.91 30.96 -8.87
N SER A 332 2.04 30.98 -8.18
CA SER A 332 3.25 30.31 -8.62
C SER A 332 3.02 28.79 -8.72
N LEU A 333 3.64 28.15 -9.71
CA LEU A 333 3.58 26.70 -9.91
C LEU A 333 4.84 26.01 -9.36
#